data_AF-A0A8T6W2Y9-F1
#
_entry.id   AF-A0A8T6W2Y9-F1
#
_cell.length_a   1.000
_cell.length_b   1.000
_cell.length_c   1.000
_cell.angle_alpha   90.00
_cell.angle_beta   90.00
_cell.angle_gamma   90.00
#
_symmetry.space_group_name_H-M   'P 1'
#
loop_
_entity.id
_entity.type
_entity.pdbx_description
1 polymer ?
#
loop_
_entity_poly.entity_id
_entity_poly.type
_entity_poly.pdbx_seq_one_letter_code
_entity_poly.pdbx_strand_id
1 'polypeptide(L)' 'TKVEVEGLEHGDRLPYCGGIEVIHVPGHSEGNCCYYLPTKRVMIAGDTVFGDEEGNLEAPPERYCLDV' A
#
# COMPACT_ATOMS: atom_id res chain seq x y z
N THR A 1 -13.74 -24.41 3.60
CA THR A 1 -13.65 -23.50 2.45
C THR A 1 -12.19 -23.32 2.10
N LYS A 2 -11.75 -23.78 0.93
CA LYS A 2 -10.39 -23.55 0.45
C LYS A 2 -10.41 -22.22 -0.32
N VAL A 3 -9.69 -21.22 0.18
CA VAL A 3 -9.43 -19.98 -0.56
C VAL A 3 -8.07 -20.17 -1.20
N GLU A 4 -7.99 -20.02 -2.51
CA GLU A 4 -6.70 -19.93 -3.20
C GLU A 4 -6.18 -18.51 -3.01
N VAL A 5 -4.95 -18.41 -2.52
CA VAL A 5 -4.26 -17.14 -2.30
C VAL A 5 -3.25 -17.01 -3.42
N GLU A 6 -3.44 -15.99 -4.24
CA GLU A 6 -2.47 -15.55 -5.25
C GLU A 6 -1.77 -14.30 -4.72
N GLY A 7 -0.44 -14.24 -4.90
CA GLY A 7 0.35 -13.07 -4.52
C GLY A 7 0.11 -11.92 -5.50
N LEU A 8 0.41 -10.71 -5.06
CA LEU A 8 0.43 -9.53 -5.92
C LEU A 8 1.87 -9.04 -6.08
N GLU A 9 2.19 -8.53 -7.25
CA GLU A 9 3.49 -7.95 -7.57
C GLU A 9 3.37 -6.44 -7.82
N HIS A 10 4.50 -5.74 -7.68
CA HIS A 10 4.57 -4.33 -8.04
C HIS A 10 4.20 -4.13 -9.52
N GLY A 11 3.32 -3.17 -9.79
CA GLY A 11 2.84 -2.86 -11.13
C GLY A 11 1.65 -3.71 -11.58
N ASP A 12 1.21 -4.67 -10.78
CA ASP A 12 -0.01 -5.42 -11.07
C ASP A 12 -1.21 -4.48 -11.21
N ARG A 13 -2.08 -4.81 -12.16
CA ARG A 13 -3.31 -4.06 -12.41
C ARG A 13 -4.54 -4.91 -12.15
N LEU A 14 -5.16 -4.68 -11.00
CA LEU A 14 -6.38 -5.38 -10.62
C LEU A 14 -7.57 -4.83 -11.41
N PRO A 15 -8.47 -5.69 -11.94
CA PRO A 15 -9.55 -5.28 -12.85
C PRO A 15 -10.72 -4.56 -12.15
N TYR A 16 -10.55 -4.15 -10.89
CA TYR A 16 -11.58 -3.51 -10.08
C TYR A 16 -11.47 -1.99 -10.15
N CYS A 17 -12.56 -1.28 -9.86
CA CYS A 17 -12.58 0.18 -9.71
C CYS A 17 -11.98 1.00 -10.90
N GLY A 18 -11.98 0.44 -12.11
CA GLY A 18 -11.37 1.08 -13.29
C GLY A 18 -9.86 0.82 -13.46
N GLY A 19 -9.32 -0.19 -12.78
CA GLY A 19 -7.93 -0.60 -12.83
C GLY A 19 -7.15 -0.06 -11.63
N ILE A 20 -7.02 -0.85 -10.57
CA ILE A 20 -6.18 -0.52 -9.41
C ILE A 20 -4.75 -0.92 -9.72
N GLU A 21 -3.80 -0.02 -9.48
CA GLU A 21 -2.36 -0.31 -9.60
C GLU A 21 -1.78 -0.66 -8.23
N VAL A 22 -1.06 -1.77 -8.16
CA VAL A 22 -0.37 -2.24 -6.96
C VAL A 22 1.03 -1.62 -6.93
N ILE A 23 1.37 -0.97 -5.81
CA ILE A 23 2.68 -0.37 -5.60
C ILE A 23 3.27 -1.01 -4.35
N HIS A 24 4.24 -1.90 -4.52
CA HIS A 24 4.99 -2.49 -3.39
C HIS A 24 5.80 -1.41 -2.66
N VAL A 25 5.61 -1.30 -1.34
CA VAL A 25 6.31 -0.33 -0.49
C VAL A 25 6.72 -1.00 0.85
N PRO A 26 7.85 -1.73 0.87
CA PRO A 26 8.36 -2.37 2.08
C PRO A 26 8.80 -1.35 3.13
N GLY A 27 8.95 -1.76 4.39
CA GLY A 27 9.22 -0.88 5.53
C GLY A 27 8.31 -1.20 6.72
N HIS A 28 6.99 -0.98 6.61
CA HIS A 28 6.11 -1.40 7.69
C HIS A 28 6.13 -2.94 7.85
N SER A 29 6.05 -3.65 6.72
CA SER A 29 6.26 -5.09 6.61
C SER A 29 6.78 -5.45 5.21
N GLU A 30 7.41 -6.62 5.06
CA GLU A 30 7.99 -7.06 3.78
C GLU A 30 6.97 -7.09 2.63
N GLY A 31 5.71 -7.40 2.94
CA GLY A 31 4.60 -7.49 1.98
C GLY A 31 3.76 -6.23 1.84
N ASN A 32 4.13 -5.12 2.50
CA ASN A 32 3.32 -3.91 2.51
C ASN A 32 3.20 -3.27 1.11
N CYS A 33 1.98 -2.87 0.74
CA CYS A 33 1.66 -2.34 -0.58
C CYS A 33 0.64 -1.20 -0.50
N CYS A 34 0.81 -0.22 -1.38
CA CYS A 34 -0.19 0.80 -1.67
C CYS A 34 -1.05 0.39 -2.88
N TYR A 35 -2.29 0.84 -2.90
CA TYR A 35 -3.22 0.63 -4.02
C TYR A 35 -3.65 1.98 -4.60
N TYR A 36 -3.20 2.27 -5.82
CA TYR A 36 -3.54 3.51 -6.51
C TYR A 36 -4.79 3.32 -7.37
N LEU A 37 -5.78 4.20 -7.16
CA LEU A 37 -7.02 4.26 -7.93
C LEU A 37 -6.93 5.43 -8.92
N PRO A 38 -6.46 5.21 -10.17
CA PRO A 38 -6.15 6.29 -11.11
C PRO A 38 -7.37 7.13 -11.49
N THR A 39 -8.54 6.51 -11.58
CA THR A 39 -9.80 7.19 -11.93
C THR A 39 -10.25 8.21 -10.88
N LYS A 40 -9.89 7.97 -9.61
CA LYS A 40 -10.23 8.85 -8.48
C LYS A 40 -9.06 9.72 -8.04
N ARG A 41 -7.84 9.42 -8.52
CA ARG A 41 -6.58 10.02 -8.04
C ARG A 41 -6.41 9.88 -6.52
N VAL A 42 -6.77 8.71 -6.00
CA VAL A 42 -6.69 8.36 -4.57
C VAL A 42 -5.76 7.17 -4.39
N MET A 43 -5.00 7.18 -3.30
CA MET A 43 -4.18 6.06 -2.87
C MET A 43 -4.73 5.50 -1.55
N ILE A 44 -4.85 4.18 -1.48
CA ILE A 44 -4.98 3.47 -0.21
C ILE A 44 -3.56 3.10 0.21
N ALA A 45 -3.01 3.82 1.20
CA ALA A 45 -1.59 3.75 1.54
C ALA A 45 -1.21 2.61 2.52
N GLY A 46 -2.19 1.99 3.18
CA GLY A 46 -1.90 1.10 4.31
C GLY A 46 -1.13 1.85 5.41
N ASP A 47 -0.14 1.19 6.00
CA ASP A 47 0.69 1.75 7.08
C ASP A 47 1.99 2.41 6.56
N THR A 48 1.99 2.80 5.28
CA THR A 48 3.14 3.38 4.58
C THR A 48 3.37 4.86 4.89
N VAL A 49 2.32 5.57 5.33
CA VAL A 49 2.36 7.03 5.49
C VAL A 49 1.78 7.40 6.84
N PHE A 50 2.53 8.21 7.60
CA PHE A 50 2.08 8.82 8.84
C PHE A 50 1.79 10.30 8.61
N GLY A 51 0.64 10.76 9.09
CA GLY A 51 0.23 12.16 9.06
C GLY A 51 0.27 12.78 10.46
N ASP A 52 0.69 14.04 10.56
CA ASP A 52 0.53 14.85 11.77
C ASP A 52 -0.75 15.71 11.71
N GLU A 53 -1.01 16.48 12.77
CA GLU A 53 -2.20 17.33 12.87
C GLU A 53 -2.17 18.50 11.87
N GLU A 54 -0.96 18.88 11.43
CA GLU A 54 -0.72 19.92 10.43
C GLU A 54 -0.85 19.43 8.98
N GLY A 55 -0.98 18.11 8.77
CA GLY A 55 -1.13 17.47 7.46
C GLY A 55 0.17 17.19 6.73
N ASN A 56 1.32 17.24 7.41
CA ASN A 56 2.58 16.75 6.86
C ASN A 56 2.54 15.23 6.78
N LEU A 57 3.13 14.69 5.73
CA LEU A 57 3.19 13.25 5.48
C LEU A 57 4.64 12.79 5.55
N GLU A 58 4.89 11.79 6.39
CA GLU A 58 6.20 11.18 6.58
C GLU A 58 6.11 9.65 6.49
N ALA A 59 7.28 9.00 6.37
CA ALA A 59 7.37 7.56 6.48
C ALA A 59 7.06 7.10 7.92
N PRO A 60 6.61 5.84 8.12
CA PRO A 60 6.42 5.29 9.45
C PRO A 60 7.73 5.34 10.26
N PRO A 61 7.67 5.70 11.55
CA PRO A 61 8.82 5.57 12.45
C PRO A 61 9.35 4.13 12.49
N GLU A 62 10.68 3.96 12.52
CA GLU A 62 11.35 2.64 12.49
C GLU A 62 10.81 1.64 13.51
N ARG A 63 10.39 2.10 14.70
CA ARG A 63 9.80 1.22 15.74
C ARG A 63 8.51 0.52 15.32
N TYR A 64 7.86 0.98 14.25
CA TYR A 64 6.67 0.38 13.66
C TYR A 64 6.97 -0.39 12.37
N CYS A 65 8.23 -0.55 12.02
CA CYS A 65 8.69 -1.20 10.81
C CYS A 65 9.32 -2.55 11.17
N LEU A 66 8.82 -3.65 10.59
CA LEU A 66 9.24 -5.01 10.94
C LEU A 66 10.49 -5.47 10.18
N ASP A 67 10.83 -4.81 9.08
CA ASP A 67 11.88 -5.21 8.13
C ASP A 67 13.03 -4.17 8.02
N VAL A 68 13.12 -3.24 8.98
CA VAL A 68 14.22 -2.26 9.12
C VAL A 68 15.15 -2.56 10.29
#